data_AF-A0A7V3DH00-F1
#
_entry.id   AF-A0A7V3DH00-F1
#
_cell.length_a   1.000
_cell.length_b   1.000
_cell.length_c   1.000
_cell.angle_alpha   90.00
_cell.angle_beta   90.00
_cell.angle_gamma   90.00
#
_symmetry.space_group_name_H-M   'P 1'
#
loop_
_entity.id
_entity.type
_entity.pdbx_description
1 polymer ?
#
loop_
_entity_poly.entity_id
_entity_poly.type
_entity_poly.pdbx_seq_one_letter_code
_entity_poly.pdbx_strand_id
1 'polypeptide(L)'
;MGCPSVTMPLKGALHVHTTCSDGALSPEEVLRVYRDLGFDFVALTDHDFLLRPGAYDCVPDEFEGMLVLRGVEKTLFAHGYIHVNRIEGDTETLHVFNHPAEYALAVGQVLERIHEVEKTIRIDAVEVTLQGFYTAEYDVAAIPYPKIATDDSHTREGCGRAWIEVDSEKDKDAVIRAIKNGRARVCYNGTAHQSAWSNRGGIASG
;
A
#
# COMPACT_ATOMS: atom_id res chain seq x y z
N MET A 1 27.36 -27.47 12.96
CA MET A 1 27.04 -26.06 12.65
C MET A 1 26.09 -26.08 11.48
N GLY A 2 24.79 -25.95 11.72
CA GLY A 2 23.82 -25.86 10.63
C GLY A 2 23.97 -24.51 9.94
N CYS A 3 23.98 -24.49 8.61
CA CYS A 3 23.76 -23.25 7.87
C CYS A 3 22.45 -22.63 8.40
N PRO A 4 22.41 -21.33 8.73
CA PRO A 4 21.13 -20.68 8.96
C PRO A 4 20.28 -20.90 7.70
N SER A 5 19.11 -21.50 7.88
CA SER A 5 18.06 -21.52 6.88
C SER A 5 17.78 -20.08 6.52
N VAL A 6 18.28 -19.62 5.37
CA VAL A 6 17.89 -18.32 4.82
C VAL A 6 16.45 -18.49 4.39
N THR A 7 15.51 -18.13 5.27
CA THR A 7 14.12 -17.95 4.88
C THR A 7 14.10 -16.87 3.82
N MET A 8 13.60 -17.19 2.63
CA MET A 8 13.41 -16.16 1.60
C MET A 8 12.41 -15.12 2.13
N PRO A 9 12.67 -13.81 1.92
CA PRO A 9 11.75 -12.78 2.35
C PRO A 9 10.39 -12.96 1.68
N LEU A 10 9.31 -12.66 2.41
CA LEU A 10 7.96 -12.72 1.88
C LEU A 10 7.69 -11.52 0.99
N LYS A 11 7.22 -11.77 -0.24
CA LYS A 11 6.83 -10.73 -1.19
C LYS A 11 5.37 -10.29 -0.99
N GLY A 12 5.12 -9.00 -0.82
CA GLY A 12 3.79 -8.49 -0.41
C GLY A 12 3.30 -7.23 -1.12
N ALA A 13 1.99 -7.20 -1.42
CA ALA A 13 1.26 -6.00 -1.82
C ALA A 13 0.28 -5.58 -0.71
N LEU A 14 0.21 -4.28 -0.40
CA LEU A 14 -0.54 -3.75 0.75
C LEU A 14 -1.64 -2.75 0.37
N HIS A 15 -1.76 -2.42 -0.91
CA HIS A 15 -2.70 -1.44 -1.42
C HIS A 15 -3.19 -1.90 -2.79
N VAL A 16 -4.39 -2.48 -2.81
CA VAL A 16 -4.95 -3.19 -3.97
C VAL A 16 -6.47 -3.04 -3.98
N HIS A 17 -7.01 -2.61 -5.11
CA HIS A 17 -8.43 -2.37 -5.31
C HIS A 17 -9.07 -3.46 -6.18
N THR A 18 -10.35 -3.70 -5.95
CA THR A 18 -11.14 -4.73 -6.63
C THR A 18 -12.47 -4.14 -7.12
N THR A 19 -13.32 -4.95 -7.74
CA THR A 19 -14.69 -4.55 -8.09
C THR A 19 -15.58 -4.24 -6.88
N CYS A 20 -15.08 -4.43 -5.66
CA CYS A 20 -15.78 -4.10 -4.43
C CYS A 20 -15.78 -2.60 -4.13
N SER A 21 -14.83 -1.83 -4.66
CA SER A 21 -14.93 -0.37 -4.87
C SER A 21 -14.93 -0.02 -6.36
N ASP A 22 -13.76 0.31 -6.90
CA ASP A 22 -13.50 0.96 -8.18
C ASP A 22 -12.38 0.29 -8.99
N GLY A 23 -11.85 -0.83 -8.50
CA GLY A 23 -10.99 -1.72 -9.27
C GLY A 23 -11.74 -2.45 -10.38
N ALA A 24 -11.01 -2.84 -11.42
CA ALA A 24 -11.54 -3.49 -12.61
C ALA A 24 -11.60 -5.03 -12.52
N LEU A 25 -10.94 -5.62 -11.51
CA LEU A 25 -10.85 -7.06 -11.30
C LEU A 25 -11.62 -7.47 -10.06
N SER A 26 -12.33 -8.60 -10.11
CA SER A 26 -12.93 -9.20 -8.92
C SER A 26 -11.87 -9.60 -7.89
N PRO A 27 -12.23 -9.74 -6.60
CA PRO A 27 -11.29 -10.24 -5.58
C PRO A 27 -10.58 -11.53 -6.01
N GLU A 28 -11.30 -12.52 -6.55
CA GLU A 28 -10.67 -13.77 -7.01
C GLU A 28 -9.67 -13.55 -8.16
N GLU A 29 -10.00 -12.69 -9.13
CA GLU A 29 -9.10 -12.37 -10.25
C GLU A 29 -7.84 -11.65 -9.78
N VAL A 30 -7.97 -10.73 -8.82
CA VAL A 30 -6.85 -10.06 -8.17
C VAL A 30 -5.96 -11.08 -7.46
N LEU A 31 -6.54 -11.96 -6.63
CA LEU A 31 -5.79 -12.99 -5.92
C LEU A 31 -5.02 -13.90 -6.88
N ARG A 32 -5.65 -14.31 -7.99
CA ARG A 32 -4.99 -15.11 -9.03
C ARG A 32 -3.82 -14.36 -9.68
N VAL A 33 -3.97 -13.08 -9.99
CA VAL A 33 -2.90 -12.23 -10.56
C VAL A 33 -1.70 -12.16 -9.63
N TYR A 34 -1.90 -11.79 -8.36
CA TYR A 34 -0.79 -11.65 -7.41
C TYR A 34 -0.12 -12.99 -7.11
N ARG A 35 -0.89 -14.08 -7.03
CA ARG A 35 -0.35 -15.44 -6.93
C ARG A 35 0.55 -15.76 -8.13
N ASP A 36 0.06 -15.53 -9.36
CA ASP A 36 0.83 -15.79 -10.59
C ASP A 36 2.11 -14.95 -10.68
N LEU A 37 2.13 -13.76 -10.07
CA LEU A 37 3.29 -12.87 -9.94
C LEU A 37 4.24 -13.26 -8.79
N GLY A 38 3.97 -14.38 -8.10
CA GLY A 38 4.80 -14.93 -7.04
C GLY A 38 4.75 -14.14 -5.73
N PHE A 39 3.64 -13.48 -5.44
CA PHE A 39 3.44 -12.84 -4.13
C PHE A 39 3.12 -13.87 -3.06
N ASP A 40 3.66 -13.64 -1.86
CA ASP A 40 3.39 -14.44 -0.68
C ASP A 40 2.20 -13.94 0.11
N PHE A 41 1.91 -12.64 0.02
CA PHE A 41 0.72 -12.05 0.62
C PHE A 41 0.19 -10.85 -0.18
N VAL A 42 -1.10 -10.59 -0.04
CA VAL A 42 -1.77 -9.42 -0.60
C VAL A 42 -2.81 -8.89 0.38
N ALA A 43 -2.89 -7.57 0.55
CA ALA A 43 -3.99 -6.92 1.23
C ALA A 43 -4.96 -6.32 0.21
N LEU A 44 -6.23 -6.70 0.29
CA LEU A 44 -7.30 -6.03 -0.45
C LEU A 44 -7.77 -4.84 0.39
N THR A 45 -7.78 -3.64 -0.21
CA THR A 45 -7.98 -2.37 0.49
C THR A 45 -8.90 -1.44 -0.29
N ASP A 46 -10.03 -1.97 -0.76
CA ASP A 46 -11.05 -1.19 -1.46
C ASP A 46 -11.50 0.04 -0.62
N HIS A 47 -11.92 1.12 -1.31
CA HIS A 47 -12.34 2.37 -0.68
C HIS A 47 -13.55 2.22 0.24
N ASP A 48 -13.48 2.78 1.45
CA ASP A 48 -14.54 2.67 2.47
C ASP A 48 -15.91 3.17 2.01
N PHE A 49 -15.98 4.32 1.33
CA PHE A 49 -17.21 4.94 0.86
C PHE A 49 -17.85 4.22 -0.35
N LEU A 50 -17.10 3.36 -1.05
CA LEU A 50 -17.58 2.58 -2.19
C LEU A 50 -17.82 1.10 -1.84
N LEU A 51 -17.31 0.66 -0.69
CA LEU A 51 -17.32 -0.74 -0.30
C LEU A 51 -18.75 -1.27 -0.24
N ARG A 52 -19.03 -2.26 -1.08
CA ARG A 52 -20.37 -2.86 -1.16
C ARG A 52 -20.63 -3.75 0.07
N PRO A 53 -21.88 -3.82 0.57
CA PRO A 53 -22.23 -4.79 1.61
C PRO A 53 -21.83 -6.21 1.20
N GLY A 54 -21.13 -6.93 2.09
CA GLY A 54 -20.65 -8.29 1.84
C GLY A 54 -19.46 -8.41 0.88
N ALA A 55 -18.82 -7.30 0.50
CA ALA A 55 -17.69 -7.25 -0.44
C ALA A 55 -16.59 -8.30 -0.19
N TYR A 56 -16.32 -8.63 1.08
CA TYR A 56 -15.27 -9.57 1.47
C TYR A 56 -15.75 -10.85 2.15
N ASP A 57 -17.06 -11.12 2.16
CA ASP A 57 -17.62 -12.30 2.83
C ASP A 57 -17.08 -13.61 2.24
N CYS A 58 -16.82 -13.61 0.92
CA CYS A 58 -16.30 -14.76 0.18
C CYS A 58 -14.77 -14.72 -0.02
N VAL A 59 -14.08 -13.68 0.45
CA VAL A 59 -12.61 -13.60 0.33
C VAL A 59 -12.01 -14.57 1.36
N PRO A 60 -11.15 -15.53 0.96
CA PRO A 60 -10.53 -16.46 1.90
C PRO A 60 -9.38 -15.78 2.67
N ASP A 61 -8.90 -16.41 3.75
CA ASP A 61 -7.67 -15.98 4.46
C ASP A 61 -6.38 -16.40 3.74
N GLU A 62 -6.48 -17.41 2.88
CA GLU A 62 -5.39 -17.94 2.06
C GLU A 62 -5.93 -18.31 0.67
N PHE A 63 -5.16 -18.02 -0.36
CA PHE A 63 -5.47 -18.37 -1.75
C PHE A 63 -4.28 -19.10 -2.37
N GLU A 64 -4.41 -20.42 -2.55
CA GLU A 64 -3.38 -21.27 -3.18
C GLU A 64 -1.97 -21.08 -2.55
N GLY A 65 -1.90 -21.00 -1.22
CA GLY A 65 -0.65 -20.79 -0.48
C GLY A 65 -0.21 -19.33 -0.35
N MET A 66 -0.93 -18.36 -0.92
CA MET A 66 -0.72 -16.91 -0.71
C MET A 66 -1.62 -16.42 0.43
N LEU A 67 -1.06 -15.70 1.40
CA LEU A 67 -1.88 -15.08 2.46
C LEU A 67 -2.72 -13.94 1.90
N VAL A 68 -3.93 -13.83 2.40
CA VAL A 68 -4.85 -12.76 2.02
C VAL A 68 -5.22 -11.97 3.27
N LEU A 69 -4.87 -10.68 3.26
CA LEU A 69 -5.25 -9.74 4.30
C LEU A 69 -6.45 -8.93 3.82
N ARG A 70 -7.37 -8.64 4.74
CA ARG A 70 -8.50 -7.75 4.50
C ARG A 70 -8.16 -6.40 5.10
N GLY A 71 -8.36 -5.34 4.33
CA GLY A 71 -8.22 -3.99 4.81
C GLY A 71 -9.27 -3.09 4.19
N VAL A 72 -9.13 -1.80 4.42
CA VAL A 72 -9.97 -0.78 3.81
C VAL A 72 -9.13 0.47 3.62
N GLU A 73 -9.23 1.10 2.45
CA GLU A 73 -8.67 2.44 2.26
C GLU A 73 -9.67 3.46 2.80
N LYS A 74 -9.33 4.09 3.93
CA LYS A 74 -10.17 5.11 4.56
C LYS A 74 -9.87 6.47 3.97
N THR A 75 -10.91 7.18 3.55
CA THR A 75 -10.79 8.61 3.21
C THR A 75 -11.04 9.46 4.46
N LEU A 76 -10.01 10.19 4.89
CA LEU A 76 -10.03 11.02 6.09
C LEU A 76 -9.84 12.49 5.74
N PHE A 77 -10.51 13.38 6.47
CA PHE A 77 -10.25 14.82 6.36
C PHE A 77 -9.20 15.25 7.39
N ALA A 78 -8.02 15.61 6.91
CA ALA A 78 -6.91 16.11 7.69
C ALA A 78 -6.31 17.30 6.95
N HIS A 79 -6.92 18.49 7.08
CA HIS A 79 -6.64 19.69 6.26
C HIS A 79 -6.86 19.49 4.73
N GLY A 80 -7.68 18.52 4.38
CA GLY A 80 -7.90 18.02 3.01
C GLY A 80 -8.12 16.51 3.07
N TYR A 81 -8.63 15.92 1.99
CA TYR A 81 -8.83 14.47 1.94
C TYR A 81 -7.49 13.77 1.73
N ILE A 82 -7.21 12.81 2.61
CA ILE A 82 -6.06 11.90 2.53
C ILE A 82 -6.56 10.48 2.68
N HIS A 83 -5.74 9.52 2.29
CA HIS A 83 -6.07 8.11 2.40
C HIS A 83 -5.18 7.37 3.40
N VAL A 84 -5.80 6.50 4.18
CA VAL A 84 -5.12 5.61 5.13
C VAL A 84 -5.64 4.20 4.97
N ASN A 85 -4.76 3.27 4.59
CA ASN A 85 -5.11 1.86 4.67
C ASN A 85 -5.15 1.42 6.12
N ARG A 86 -6.25 0.76 6.51
CA ARG A 86 -6.36 -0.04 7.73
C ARG A 86 -6.40 -1.50 7.33
N ILE A 87 -5.37 -2.28 7.66
CA ILE A 87 -5.23 -3.69 7.26
C ILE A 87 -5.26 -4.57 8.50
N GLU A 88 -6.13 -5.59 8.49
CA GLU A 88 -6.32 -6.50 9.63
C GLU A 88 -5.42 -7.74 9.54
N GLY A 89 -4.74 -8.02 10.64
CA GLY A 89 -4.32 -9.36 11.00
C GLY A 89 -5.38 -10.04 11.87
N ASP A 90 -4.98 -11.07 12.60
CA ASP A 90 -5.88 -11.78 13.53
C ASP A 90 -5.96 -11.04 14.87
N THR A 91 -4.86 -10.44 15.32
CA THR A 91 -4.79 -9.61 16.53
C THR A 91 -4.11 -8.26 16.29
N GLU A 92 -3.39 -8.11 15.19
CA GLU A 92 -2.73 -6.87 14.80
C GLU A 92 -3.57 -6.06 13.80
N THR A 93 -3.37 -4.75 13.79
CA THR A 93 -3.87 -3.87 12.73
C THR A 93 -2.73 -2.99 12.24
N LEU A 94 -2.54 -2.88 10.93
CA LEU A 94 -1.57 -1.97 10.31
C LEU A 94 -2.29 -0.74 9.75
N HIS A 95 -1.79 0.46 10.07
CA HIS A 95 -2.25 1.70 9.44
C HIS A 95 -1.16 2.31 8.57
N VAL A 96 -1.44 2.50 7.29
CA VAL A 96 -0.50 3.07 6.33
C VAL A 96 -1.02 4.42 5.85
N PHE A 97 -0.20 5.47 5.90
CA PHE A 97 -0.49 6.70 5.19
C PHE A 97 -0.17 6.50 3.71
N ASN A 98 -1.19 6.54 2.88
CA ASN A 98 -1.07 6.15 1.48
C ASN A 98 -0.48 7.28 0.62
N HIS A 99 0.22 6.86 -0.43
CA HIS A 99 0.68 7.65 -1.60
C HIS A 99 0.76 9.17 -1.42
N PRO A 100 1.62 9.72 -0.54
CA PRO A 100 1.74 11.16 -0.27
C PRO A 100 1.99 12.02 -1.51
N ALA A 101 2.53 11.42 -2.58
CA ALA A 101 2.73 12.05 -3.87
C ALA A 101 1.45 12.45 -4.61
N GLU A 102 0.32 11.81 -4.33
CA GLU A 102 -0.97 12.20 -4.90
C GLU A 102 -1.33 13.66 -4.53
N TYR A 103 -0.92 14.10 -3.34
CA TYR A 103 -1.33 15.38 -2.78
C TYR A 103 -0.46 16.56 -3.24
N ALA A 104 0.64 16.30 -3.94
CA ALA A 104 1.62 17.32 -4.37
C ALA A 104 2.06 18.27 -3.22
N LEU A 105 2.21 17.72 -2.01
CA LEU A 105 2.57 18.45 -0.81
C LEU A 105 4.08 18.39 -0.55
N ALA A 106 4.64 19.47 0.01
CA ALA A 106 6.00 19.43 0.55
C ALA A 106 6.07 18.45 1.74
N VAL A 107 7.24 17.86 1.99
CA VAL A 107 7.46 16.90 3.10
C VAL A 107 6.95 17.42 4.45
N GLY A 108 7.19 18.70 4.77
CA GLY A 108 6.69 19.30 6.01
C GLY A 108 5.16 19.32 6.11
N GLN A 109 4.47 19.56 5.00
CA GLN A 109 3.00 19.54 4.95
C GLN A 109 2.45 18.12 5.01
N VAL A 110 3.14 17.13 4.44
CA VAL A 110 2.80 15.71 4.62
C VAL A 110 2.87 15.33 6.10
N LEU A 111 3.93 15.74 6.81
CA LEU A 111 4.03 15.53 8.25
C LEU A 111 2.89 16.19 9.01
N GLU A 112 2.52 17.43 8.68
CA GLU A 112 1.34 18.08 9.29
C GLU A 112 0.07 17.25 9.10
N ARG A 113 -0.14 16.64 7.92
CA ARG A 113 -1.29 15.77 7.67
C ARG A 113 -1.24 14.49 8.51
N ILE A 114 -0.08 13.85 8.58
CA ILE A 114 0.13 12.65 9.41
C ILE A 114 -0.19 12.98 10.88
N HIS A 115 0.34 14.07 11.43
CA HIS A 115 0.07 14.47 12.82
C HIS A 115 -1.42 14.78 13.07
N GLU A 116 -2.12 15.36 12.09
CA GLU A 116 -3.55 15.59 12.19
C GLU A 116 -4.34 14.27 12.24
N VAL A 117 -4.00 13.31 11.38
CA VAL A 117 -4.60 11.98 11.37
C VAL A 117 -4.34 11.24 12.68
N GLU A 118 -3.11 11.33 13.21
CA GLU A 118 -2.68 10.67 14.45
C GLU A 118 -3.41 11.14 15.71
N LYS A 119 -4.19 12.23 15.64
CA LYS A 119 -5.14 12.58 16.70
C LYS A 119 -6.29 11.57 16.84
N THR A 120 -6.52 10.75 15.82
CA THR A 120 -7.63 9.78 15.76
C THR A 120 -7.16 8.36 15.46
N ILE A 121 -6.19 8.19 14.57
CA ILE A 121 -5.70 6.88 14.11
C ILE A 121 -4.17 6.97 14.04
N ARG A 122 -3.48 6.10 14.77
CA ARG A 122 -2.02 5.96 14.70
C ARG A 122 -1.58 5.62 13.27
N ILE A 123 -0.48 6.21 12.80
CA ILE A 123 0.16 5.81 11.54
C ILE A 123 1.36 4.93 11.84
N ASP A 124 1.43 3.76 11.20
CA ASP A 124 2.48 2.77 11.42
C ASP A 124 3.53 2.76 10.31
N ALA A 125 3.15 3.12 9.09
CA ALA A 125 4.04 3.19 7.93
C ALA A 125 3.55 4.25 6.94
N VAL A 126 4.45 4.65 6.03
CA VAL A 126 4.16 5.59 4.93
C VAL A 126 4.51 4.93 3.61
N GLU A 127 3.59 5.00 2.66
CA GLU A 127 3.82 4.55 1.30
C GLU A 127 4.75 5.52 0.54
N VAL A 128 5.68 4.99 -0.25
CA VAL A 128 6.63 5.75 -1.09
C VAL A 128 6.48 5.41 -2.57
N THR A 129 5.24 5.13 -2.96
CA THR A 129 4.80 4.84 -4.31
C THR A 129 3.53 5.61 -4.63
N LEU A 130 3.29 5.83 -5.92
CA LEU A 130 2.02 6.28 -6.46
C LEU A 130 1.68 5.36 -7.64
N GLN A 131 0.60 4.59 -7.55
CA GLN A 131 0.21 3.61 -8.57
C GLN A 131 1.35 2.64 -8.95
N GLY A 132 2.15 2.24 -7.95
CA GLY A 132 3.29 1.34 -8.09
C GLY A 132 4.57 1.98 -8.62
N PHE A 133 4.60 3.30 -8.83
CA PHE A 133 5.82 4.01 -9.23
C PHE A 133 6.50 4.65 -8.03
N TYR A 134 7.81 4.42 -7.87
CA TYR A 134 8.57 4.92 -6.72
C TYR A 134 8.68 6.45 -6.70
N THR A 135 8.44 7.05 -5.53
CA THR A 135 8.43 8.50 -5.30
C THR A 135 9.51 8.91 -4.29
N ALA A 136 10.73 9.08 -4.80
CA ALA A 136 11.93 9.35 -3.99
C ALA A 136 11.84 10.61 -3.09
N GLU A 137 10.97 11.55 -3.42
CA GLU A 137 10.78 12.78 -2.64
C GLU A 137 10.16 12.53 -1.25
N TYR A 138 9.46 11.39 -1.06
CA TYR A 138 8.86 10.99 0.21
C TYR A 138 9.60 9.85 0.90
N ASP A 139 10.54 9.19 0.23
CA ASP A 139 11.49 8.25 0.85
C ASP A 139 12.70 9.00 1.41
N VAL A 140 12.45 9.82 2.43
CA VAL A 140 13.47 10.65 3.08
C VAL A 140 13.40 10.51 4.59
N ALA A 141 14.55 10.66 5.25
CA ALA A 141 14.65 10.55 6.71
C ALA A 141 13.81 11.59 7.48
N ALA A 142 13.44 12.70 6.82
CA ALA A 142 12.54 13.70 7.38
C ALA A 142 11.12 13.18 7.60
N ILE A 143 10.71 12.09 6.96
CA ILE A 143 9.49 11.34 7.29
C ILE A 143 9.90 10.15 8.15
N PRO A 144 9.82 10.22 9.50
CA PRO A 144 10.46 9.24 10.40
C PRO A 144 9.59 8.00 10.65
N TYR A 145 8.97 7.48 9.60
CA TYR A 145 8.10 6.29 9.65
C TYR A 145 8.67 5.18 8.77
N PRO A 146 8.46 3.89 9.12
CA PRO A 146 8.69 2.76 8.23
C PRO A 146 8.13 3.03 6.83
N LYS A 147 8.87 2.59 5.79
CA LYS A 147 8.48 2.76 4.40
C LYS A 147 7.89 1.49 3.84
N ILE A 148 6.85 1.63 3.03
CA ILE A 148 6.33 0.56 2.19
C ILE A 148 6.21 1.03 0.74
N ALA A 149 6.16 0.08 -0.17
CA ALA A 149 5.94 0.30 -1.58
C ALA A 149 4.90 -0.71 -2.05
N THR A 150 3.93 -0.27 -2.83
CA THR A 150 2.79 -1.09 -3.25
C THR A 150 2.13 -0.49 -4.49
N ASP A 151 1.27 -1.26 -5.12
CA ASP A 151 0.78 -0.97 -6.45
C ASP A 151 -0.30 0.09 -6.52
N ASP A 152 -1.14 0.22 -5.49
CA ASP A 152 -2.41 0.95 -5.59
C ASP A 152 -3.19 0.50 -6.86
N SER A 153 -3.22 -0.81 -7.07
CA SER A 153 -3.61 -1.39 -8.35
C SER A 153 -5.12 -1.37 -8.52
N HIS A 154 -5.59 -0.74 -9.59
CA HIS A 154 -6.99 -0.76 -10.01
C HIS A 154 -7.23 -1.61 -11.27
N THR A 155 -6.16 -1.94 -12.01
CA THR A 155 -6.23 -2.74 -13.25
C THR A 155 -5.21 -3.86 -13.24
N ARG A 156 -5.37 -4.82 -14.15
CA ARG A 156 -4.42 -5.93 -14.32
C ARG A 156 -3.00 -5.45 -14.63
N GLU A 157 -2.87 -4.40 -15.43
CA GLU A 157 -1.59 -3.78 -15.79
C GLU A 157 -0.97 -2.95 -14.64
N GLY A 158 -1.76 -2.65 -13.61
CA GLY A 158 -1.32 -2.01 -12.38
C GLY A 158 -0.65 -2.96 -11.40
N CYS A 159 -1.01 -4.24 -11.42
CA CYS A 159 -0.48 -5.25 -10.49
C CYS A 159 1.01 -5.52 -10.71
N GLY A 160 1.77 -5.63 -9.61
CA GLY A 160 3.16 -6.08 -9.61
C GLY A 160 4.20 -5.03 -10.03
N ARG A 161 3.86 -3.75 -9.95
CA ARG A 161 4.78 -2.63 -10.19
C ARG A 161 5.64 -2.33 -8.98
N ALA A 162 5.12 -2.43 -7.77
CA ALA A 162 5.81 -2.24 -6.51
C ALA A 162 5.31 -3.18 -5.43
N TRP A 163 6.21 -3.51 -4.51
CA TRP A 163 5.95 -4.45 -3.42
C TRP A 163 6.90 -4.19 -2.27
N ILE A 164 6.64 -4.88 -1.16
CA ILE A 164 7.60 -5.03 -0.08
C ILE A 164 8.12 -6.46 -0.02
N GLU A 165 9.35 -6.59 0.45
CA GLU A 165 9.93 -7.85 0.89
C GLU A 165 10.14 -7.80 2.40
N VAL A 166 9.64 -8.81 3.11
CA VAL A 166 9.61 -8.81 4.58
C VAL A 166 10.15 -10.13 5.12
N ASP A 167 11.21 -10.05 5.93
CA ASP A 167 11.72 -11.21 6.66
C ASP A 167 10.80 -11.54 7.84
N SER A 168 9.86 -12.46 7.67
CA SER A 168 8.92 -12.86 8.72
C SER A 168 8.38 -14.26 8.49
N GLU A 169 7.78 -14.84 9.54
CA GLU A 169 6.91 -16.00 9.36
C GLU A 169 5.74 -15.63 8.44
N LYS A 170 5.28 -16.60 7.64
CA LYS A 170 4.12 -16.44 6.76
C LYS A 170 2.83 -16.51 7.58
N ASP A 171 2.60 -15.46 8.35
CA ASP A 171 1.49 -15.22 9.26
C ASP A 171 1.11 -13.72 9.21
N LYS A 172 -0.19 -13.42 9.29
CA LYS A 172 -0.68 -12.04 9.13
C LYS A 172 -0.12 -11.10 10.21
N ASP A 173 -0.17 -11.54 11.47
CA ASP A 173 0.28 -10.73 12.61
C ASP A 173 1.81 -10.58 12.61
N ALA A 174 2.54 -11.64 12.23
CA ALA A 174 4.00 -11.59 12.08
C ALA A 174 4.46 -10.61 11.00
N VAL A 175 3.79 -10.62 9.84
CA VAL A 175 4.04 -9.67 8.74
C VAL A 175 3.75 -8.24 9.19
N ILE A 176 2.59 -7.99 9.81
CA ILE A 176 2.23 -6.64 10.29
C ILE A 176 3.25 -6.14 11.32
N ARG A 177 3.61 -6.97 12.30
CA ARG A 177 4.65 -6.60 13.30
C ARG A 177 6.00 -6.34 12.63
N ALA A 178 6.36 -7.07 11.59
CA ALA A 178 7.60 -6.83 10.86
C ALA A 178 7.61 -5.46 10.17
N ILE A 179 6.51 -5.10 9.50
CA ILE A 179 6.35 -3.80 8.83
C ILE A 179 6.43 -2.66 9.85
N LYS A 180 5.66 -2.75 10.95
CA LYS A 180 5.67 -1.75 12.04
C LYS A 180 7.07 -1.51 12.63
N ASN A 181 7.91 -2.54 12.65
CA ASN A 181 9.28 -2.46 13.16
C ASN A 181 10.31 -2.06 12.09
N GLY A 182 9.87 -1.59 10.92
CA GLY A 182 10.76 -1.12 9.85
C GLY A 182 11.56 -2.22 9.17
N ARG A 183 11.08 -3.48 9.22
CA ARG A 183 11.77 -4.65 8.63
C ARG A 183 11.31 -4.95 7.18
N ALA A 184 10.51 -4.07 6.59
CA ALA A 184 10.09 -4.17 5.20
C ALA A 184 11.10 -3.49 4.28
N ARG A 185 11.51 -4.18 3.22
CA ARG A 185 12.33 -3.63 2.14
C ARG A 185 11.45 -3.24 0.97
N VAL A 186 11.51 -1.98 0.55
CA VAL A 186 10.79 -1.46 -0.61
C VAL A 186 11.39 -1.97 -1.93
N CYS A 187 10.51 -2.36 -2.86
CA CYS A 187 10.86 -2.92 -4.16
C CYS A 187 9.90 -2.38 -5.24
N TYR A 188 10.39 -2.19 -6.47
CA TYR A 188 9.59 -1.65 -7.57
C TYR A 188 10.25 -1.88 -8.95
N ASN A 189 9.43 -1.83 -9.99
CA ASN A 189 9.78 -1.91 -11.40
C ASN A 189 9.75 -0.49 -12.03
N GLY A 190 10.71 0.36 -11.64
CA GLY A 190 10.89 1.72 -12.18
C GLY A 190 10.51 2.88 -11.25
N THR A 191 10.95 4.09 -11.61
CA THR A 191 10.70 5.33 -10.86
C THR A 191 9.57 6.13 -11.48
N ALA A 192 8.73 6.78 -10.67
CA ALA A 192 7.78 7.76 -11.19
C ALA A 192 8.57 8.87 -11.89
N HIS A 193 8.42 8.99 -13.21
CA HIS A 193 8.91 10.19 -13.89
C HIS A 193 8.08 11.38 -13.37
N GLN A 194 8.75 12.43 -12.87
CA GLN A 194 8.15 13.74 -12.67
C GLN A 194 7.64 14.28 -14.02
N SER A 195 6.47 13.85 -14.47
CA SER A 195 5.78 14.44 -15.62
C SER A 195 4.32 13.99 -15.68
N ALA A 196 3.46 14.61 -14.87
CA ALA A 196 2.03 14.75 -15.20
C ALA A 196 1.37 16.02 -14.62
N TRP A 197 2.13 16.99 -14.09
CA TRP A 197 1.63 18.34 -13.80
C TRP A 197 2.56 19.43 -14.34
N SER A 198 2.90 19.35 -15.62
CA SER A 198 3.29 20.55 -16.36
C SER A 198 2.02 21.33 -16.69
N ASN A 199 1.82 22.45 -15.99
CA ASN A 199 0.96 23.57 -16.34
C ASN A 199 0.26 23.47 -17.71
N ARG A 200 -1.05 23.17 -17.75
CA ARG A 200 -1.92 23.78 -18.76
C ARG A 200 -2.15 25.23 -18.37
N GLY A 201 -1.10 26.01 -18.58
CA GLY A 201 -1.05 27.46 -18.47
C GLY A 201 -0.13 28.02 -19.55
N GLY A 202 -0.17 27.44 -20.74
CA GLY A 202 0.39 28.05 -21.94
C GLY A 202 -0.48 29.25 -22.31
N ILE A 203 -0.10 30.43 -21.85
CA ILE A 203 -0.50 31.67 -22.52
C ILE A 203 0.38 31.78 -23.76
N ALA A 204 -0.24 31.69 -24.93
CA ALA A 204 0.36 32.11 -26.17
C ALA A 204 0.61 33.63 -26.13
N SER A 205 1.83 34.06 -26.42
CA SER A 205 2.18 35.25 -27.24
C SER A 205 3.58 35.78 -26.89
N GLY A 206 4.35 36.11 -27.94
CA GLY A 206 5.55 36.96 -27.88
C GLY A 206 6.80 36.30 -28.43
#